data_AF-A0A1S3ZYN1-F1
#
_entry.id   AF-A0A1S3ZYN1-F1
#
_cell.length_a   1.000
_cell.length_b   1.000
_cell.length_c   1.000
_cell.angle_alpha   90.00
_cell.angle_beta   90.00
_cell.angle_gamma   90.00
#
_symmetry.space_group_name_H-M   'P 1'
#
loop_
_entity.id
_entity.type
_entity.pdbx_description
1 polymer ?
#
loop_
_entity_poly.entity_id
_entity_poly.type
_entity_poly.pdbx_seq_one_letter_code
_entity_poly.pdbx_strand_id
1 'polypeptide(L)'
;MKNYSWGQSLQEVTINVPVPPGTKSRFLVVEIKNNSLKVGLKGQPLIIDGEYFKSVKADECYWSLEDQQEISILLTKQNKSDWWKSLFKGGPEIDTQKVEPEPSKLSDLDTETRAAVEKMMFDQRQKQMGLPTSEEITNQDMLKKFMEQNPDMAKNFANAKMMGMG
;
A
#
# COMPACT_ATOMS: atom_id res chain seq x y z
N MET A 1 26.44 -9.38 9.04
CA MET A 1 25.35 -8.45 9.40
C MET A 1 24.81 -7.90 8.10
N LYS A 2 23.49 -7.73 7.95
CA LYS A 2 22.94 -7.01 6.79
C LYS A 2 23.41 -5.56 6.92
N ASN A 3 24.17 -5.06 5.95
CA ASN A 3 24.83 -3.76 6.01
C ASN A 3 23.84 -2.57 5.92
N TYR A 4 22.59 -2.85 5.62
CA TYR A 4 21.47 -1.92 5.58
C TYR A 4 20.15 -2.71 5.60
N SER A 5 19.05 -2.03 5.89
CA SER A 5 17.68 -2.51 5.66
C SER A 5 16.96 -1.56 4.70
N TRP A 6 15.91 -2.06 4.05
CA TRP A 6 15.07 -1.23 3.20
C TRP A 6 13.62 -1.69 3.26
N GLY A 7 12.72 -0.74 3.07
CA GLY A 7 11.29 -0.93 2.91
C GLY A 7 10.78 -0.09 1.76
N GLN A 8 9.51 -0.22 1.41
CA GLN A 8 8.92 0.59 0.34
C GLN A 8 7.41 0.73 0.51
N SER A 9 6.88 1.80 -0.07
CA SER A 9 5.46 1.95 -0.43
C SER A 9 5.34 1.90 -1.97
N LEU A 10 4.15 2.16 -2.52
CA LEU A 10 3.99 2.33 -3.97
C LEU A 10 4.81 3.52 -4.52
N GLN A 11 4.98 4.57 -3.72
CA GLN A 11 5.58 5.83 -4.16
C GLN A 11 7.05 5.96 -3.79
N GLU A 12 7.48 5.29 -2.72
CA GLU A 12 8.75 5.58 -2.06
C GLU A 12 9.49 4.30 -1.64
N VAL A 13 10.80 4.43 -1.43
CA VAL A 13 11.66 3.42 -0.83
C VAL A 13 12.38 4.05 0.35
N THR A 14 12.37 3.39 1.51
CA THR A 14 13.15 3.78 2.69
C THR A 14 14.37 2.88 2.82
N ILE A 15 15.52 3.43 3.16
CA ILE A 15 16.76 2.67 3.40
C ILE A 15 17.39 3.17 4.70
N ASN A 16 17.74 2.24 5.59
CA ASN A 16 18.44 2.52 6.84
C ASN A 16 19.82 1.86 6.80
N VAL A 17 20.86 2.65 7.04
CA VAL A 17 22.25 2.21 7.01
C VAL A 17 22.92 2.51 8.36
N PRO A 18 23.13 1.50 9.23
CA PRO A 18 23.84 1.69 10.49
C PRO A 18 25.28 2.18 10.24
N VAL A 19 25.72 3.15 11.03
CA VAL A 19 27.08 3.68 11.04
C VAL A 19 27.64 3.70 12.48
N PRO A 20 28.96 3.78 12.68
CA PRO A 20 29.53 3.84 14.03
C PRO A 20 28.93 5.00 14.86
N PRO A 21 28.58 4.80 16.14
CA PRO A 21 28.05 5.85 16.99
C PRO A 21 28.97 7.08 17.07
N GLY A 22 28.38 8.28 17.08
CA GLY A 22 29.11 9.55 17.05
C GLY A 22 29.61 9.95 15.66
N THR A 23 29.16 9.27 14.60
CA THR A 23 29.42 9.67 13.22
C THR A 23 28.89 11.09 12.98
N LYS A 24 29.65 11.88 12.22
CA LYS A 24 29.24 13.25 11.84
C LYS A 24 29.01 13.30 10.34
N SER A 25 27.99 14.04 9.90
CA SER A 25 27.58 14.11 8.49
C SER A 25 28.71 14.47 7.53
N ARG A 26 29.66 15.31 7.95
CA ARG A 26 30.84 15.67 7.14
C ARG A 26 31.74 14.50 6.74
N PHE A 27 31.66 13.37 7.46
CA PHE A 27 32.41 12.15 7.19
C PHE A 27 31.64 11.15 6.34
N LEU A 28 30.38 11.45 6.01
CA LEU A 28 29.55 10.59 5.17
C LEU A 28 29.78 10.91 3.69
N VAL A 29 29.61 9.88 2.87
CA VAL A 29 29.39 9.95 1.43
C VAL A 29 27.98 9.42 1.21
N VAL A 30 27.07 10.28 0.76
CA VAL A 30 25.71 9.89 0.35
C VAL A 30 25.45 10.56 -0.99
N GLU A 31 25.51 9.77 -2.07
CA GLU A 31 25.25 10.25 -3.43
C GLU A 31 24.01 9.54 -3.97
N ILE A 32 22.94 10.32 -4.15
CA ILE A 32 21.67 9.87 -4.73
C ILE A 32 21.63 10.41 -6.16
N LYS A 33 21.55 9.51 -7.15
CA LYS A 33 21.35 9.85 -8.57
C LYS A 33 20.14 9.08 -9.08
N ASN A 34 19.54 9.48 -10.20
CA ASN A 34 18.31 8.85 -10.70
C ASN A 34 18.36 7.32 -10.82
N ASN A 35 19.55 6.73 -11.04
CA ASN A 35 19.72 5.30 -11.26
C ASN A 35 20.70 4.61 -10.31
N SER A 36 21.30 5.31 -9.34
CA SER A 36 22.33 4.73 -8.49
C SER A 36 22.40 5.37 -7.10
N LEU A 37 22.82 4.58 -6.13
CA LEU A 37 23.09 5.00 -4.76
C LEU A 37 24.51 4.67 -4.36
N LYS A 38 25.19 5.64 -3.74
CA LYS A 38 26.42 5.40 -3.00
C LYS A 38 26.28 5.86 -1.56
N VAL A 39 26.62 5.00 -0.60
CA VAL A 39 26.58 5.30 0.83
C VAL A 39 27.83 4.74 1.51
N GLY A 40 28.50 5.53 2.33
CA GLY A 40 29.62 5.06 3.14
C GLY A 40 30.32 6.17 3.93
N LEU A 41 31.46 5.82 4.52
CA LEU A 41 32.35 6.76 5.20
C LEU A 41 33.46 7.21 4.26
N LYS A 42 33.81 8.51 4.30
CA LYS A 42 34.93 9.07 3.52
C LYS A 42 36.22 8.32 3.83
N GLY A 43 36.90 7.86 2.78
CA GLY A 43 38.16 7.12 2.90
C GLY A 43 38.01 5.65 3.28
N GLN A 44 36.79 5.12 3.35
CA GLN A 44 36.53 3.69 3.56
C GLN A 44 35.78 3.08 2.35
N PRO A 45 35.78 1.75 2.20
CA PRO A 45 34.90 1.08 1.25
C PRO A 45 33.44 1.50 1.45
N LEU A 46 32.73 1.68 0.34
CA LEU A 46 31.32 2.03 0.38
C LEU A 46 30.50 0.88 0.98
N ILE A 47 29.53 1.24 1.83
CA ILE A 47 28.55 0.31 2.40
C ILE A 47 27.53 -0.08 1.31
N ILE A 48 27.16 0.88 0.47
CA ILE A 48 26.31 0.71 -0.70
C ILE A 48 27.01 1.35 -1.90
N ASP A 49 27.17 0.59 -2.98
CA ASP A 49 27.50 1.09 -4.31
C ASP A 49 26.71 0.24 -5.31
N GLY A 50 25.60 0.76 -5.83
CA GLY A 50 24.68 -0.04 -6.62
C GLY A 50 23.76 0.76 -7.52
N GLU A 51 23.34 0.14 -8.62
CA GLU A 51 22.30 0.64 -9.51
C GLU A 51 20.92 0.18 -9.05
N TYR A 52 19.99 1.13 -8.94
CA TYR A 52 18.62 0.85 -8.53
C TYR A 52 17.92 -0.12 -9.45
N PHE A 53 16.98 -0.89 -8.91
CA PHE A 53 16.11 -1.75 -9.70
C PHE A 53 15.32 -0.96 -10.76
N LYS A 54 14.80 0.22 -10.40
CA LYS A 54 14.16 1.20 -11.31
C LYS A 54 14.59 2.62 -10.94
N SER A 55 14.29 3.59 -11.80
CA SER A 55 14.71 4.97 -11.59
C SER A 55 13.93 5.67 -10.46
N VAL A 56 14.61 6.62 -9.83
CA VAL A 56 14.06 7.54 -8.81
C VAL A 56 14.14 8.97 -9.32
N LYS A 57 13.35 9.87 -8.72
CA LYS A 57 13.48 11.31 -8.92
C LYS A 57 14.48 11.86 -7.90
N ALA A 58 15.76 11.98 -8.27
CA ALA A 58 16.81 12.33 -7.31
C ALA A 58 16.55 13.66 -6.57
N ASP A 59 15.97 14.65 -7.24
CA ASP A 59 15.65 15.96 -6.66
C ASP A 59 14.52 15.92 -5.60
N GLU A 60 13.73 14.83 -5.58
CA GLU A 60 12.69 14.57 -4.57
C GLU A 60 13.18 13.61 -3.47
N CYS A 61 14.42 13.11 -3.56
CA CYS A 61 15.00 12.20 -2.57
C CYS A 61 15.76 12.97 -1.48
N TYR A 62 15.80 12.42 -0.27
CA TYR A 62 16.53 13.03 0.84
C TYR A 62 17.18 11.98 1.74
N TRP A 63 18.14 12.44 2.54
CA TRP A 63 18.77 11.63 3.56
C TRP A 63 19.04 12.45 4.83
N SER A 64 19.08 11.76 5.95
CA SER A 64 19.41 12.32 7.26
C SER A 64 20.35 11.37 8.01
N LEU A 65 21.04 11.92 9.02
CA LEU A 65 21.81 11.15 9.98
C LEU A 65 21.09 11.21 11.32
N GLU A 66 20.49 10.09 11.71
CA GLU A 66 19.72 9.94 12.94
C GLU A 66 20.64 9.49 14.08
N ASP A 67 20.51 10.17 15.23
CA ASP A 67 21.25 9.90 16.47
C ASP A 67 22.77 9.71 16.34
N GLN A 68 23.37 10.25 15.26
CA GLN A 68 24.79 10.07 14.92
C GLN A 68 25.21 8.59 14.77
N GLN A 69 24.28 7.70 14.44
CA GLN A 69 24.52 6.25 14.34
C GLN A 69 23.76 5.55 13.21
N GLU A 70 22.84 6.22 12.52
CA GLU A 70 22.13 5.62 11.38
C GLU A 70 21.87 6.64 10.28
N ILE A 71 22.14 6.27 9.02
CA ILE A 71 21.75 7.06 7.85
C ILE A 71 20.35 6.59 7.41
N SER A 72 19.39 7.50 7.41
CA SER A 72 18.05 7.27 6.85
C SER A 72 17.97 7.91 5.48
N ILE A 73 17.47 7.18 4.48
CA ILE A 73 17.34 7.64 3.09
C ILE A 73 15.91 7.39 2.64
N LEU A 74 15.25 8.44 2.12
CA LEU A 74 14.01 8.31 1.39
C LEU A 74 14.26 8.55 -0.10
N LEU A 75 13.88 7.55 -0.91
CA LEU A 75 13.89 7.64 -2.36
C LEU A 75 12.48 7.76 -2.91
N THR A 76 12.22 8.80 -3.71
CA THR A 76 10.95 8.93 -4.43
C THR A 76 11.04 8.23 -5.78
N LYS A 77 10.21 7.22 -6.00
CA LYS A 77 10.19 6.46 -7.25
C LYS A 77 9.76 7.35 -8.41
N GLN A 78 10.37 7.13 -9.58
CA GLN A 78 9.92 7.79 -10.81
C GLN A 78 8.56 7.25 -11.26
N ASN A 79 8.35 5.92 -11.17
CA ASN A 79 7.03 5.30 -11.32
C ASN A 79 6.42 5.01 -9.95
N LYS A 80 5.33 5.72 -9.62
CA LYS A 80 4.64 5.66 -8.33
C LYS A 80 3.56 4.57 -8.23
N SER A 81 3.50 3.68 -9.23
CA SER A 81 2.53 2.58 -9.29
C SER A 81 3.19 1.19 -9.26
N ASP A 82 4.50 1.13 -9.03
CA ASP A 82 5.29 -0.10 -9.15
C ASP A 82 5.90 -0.55 -7.81
N TRP A 83 5.67 -1.81 -7.45
CA TRP A 83 6.44 -2.49 -6.41
C TRP A 83 7.79 -2.97 -6.95
N TRP A 84 8.85 -2.64 -6.23
CA TRP A 84 10.20 -3.08 -6.55
C TRP A 84 10.44 -4.44 -5.93
N LYS A 85 10.73 -5.45 -6.76
CA LYS A 85 11.09 -6.78 -6.25
C LYS A 85 12.47 -6.80 -5.58
N SER A 86 13.36 -5.85 -5.88
CA SER A 86 14.66 -5.71 -5.22
C SER A 86 15.03 -4.23 -5.13
N LEU A 87 15.97 -3.89 -4.23
CA LEU A 87 16.49 -2.52 -4.14
C LEU A 87 17.41 -2.17 -5.32
N PHE A 88 18.31 -3.10 -5.66
CA PHE A 88 19.30 -2.97 -6.73
C PHE A 88 19.12 -4.04 -7.80
N LYS A 89 19.62 -3.77 -9.01
CA LYS A 89 19.66 -4.75 -10.09
C LYS A 89 20.49 -5.97 -9.68
N GLY A 90 19.96 -7.17 -9.91
CA GLY A 90 20.62 -8.43 -9.53
C GLY A 90 20.73 -8.67 -8.01
N GLY A 91 20.13 -7.79 -7.19
CA GLY A 91 20.06 -7.96 -5.75
C GLY A 91 19.04 -9.01 -5.31
N PRO A 92 19.00 -9.34 -4.02
CA PRO A 92 18.02 -10.28 -3.47
C PRO A 92 16.60 -9.75 -3.68
N GLU A 93 15.72 -10.64 -4.15
CA GLU A 93 14.32 -10.30 -4.39
C GLU A 93 13.45 -10.53 -3.14
N ILE A 94 12.41 -9.72 -3.00
CA ILE A 94 11.36 -9.84 -1.99
C ILE A 94 10.03 -10.18 -2.67
N ASP A 95 9.20 -10.96 -1.98
CA ASP A 95 7.85 -11.29 -2.44
C ASP A 95 6.94 -10.06 -2.26
N THR A 96 6.63 -9.38 -3.37
CA THR A 96 5.79 -8.18 -3.38
C THR A 96 4.29 -8.47 -3.30
N GLN A 97 3.87 -9.74 -3.32
CA GLN A 97 2.44 -10.11 -3.26
C GLN A 97 1.88 -10.10 -1.83
N LYS A 98 2.74 -10.09 -0.81
CA LYS A 98 2.35 -10.07 0.62
C LYS A 98 2.33 -8.69 1.24
N VAL A 99 2.62 -7.64 0.46
CA VAL A 99 2.62 -6.27 0.98
C VAL A 99 1.19 -5.78 0.96
N GLU A 100 0.59 -5.64 2.15
CA GLU A 100 -0.72 -5.02 2.29
C GLU A 100 -0.67 -3.65 1.60
N PRO A 101 -1.61 -3.35 0.69
CA PRO A 101 -1.66 -2.01 0.13
C PRO A 101 -1.80 -1.04 1.29
N GLU A 102 -0.95 -0.01 1.32
CA GLU A 102 -1.16 1.17 2.15
C GLU A 102 -2.65 1.50 2.08
N PRO A 103 -3.38 1.56 3.22
CA PRO A 103 -4.80 1.85 3.19
C PRO A 103 -4.92 3.18 2.47
N SER A 104 -5.35 3.12 1.21
CA SER A 104 -5.48 4.28 0.36
C SER A 104 -6.36 5.20 1.17
N LYS A 105 -5.83 6.34 1.60
CA LYS A 105 -6.65 7.27 2.37
C LYS A 105 -7.78 7.60 1.43
N LEU A 106 -8.99 7.14 1.74
CA LEU A 106 -10.21 7.40 0.99
C LEU A 106 -10.42 8.91 0.75
N SER A 107 -9.67 9.77 1.45
CA SER A 107 -9.57 11.21 1.24
C SER A 107 -8.98 11.65 -0.10
N ASP A 108 -8.15 10.83 -0.76
CA ASP A 108 -7.41 11.22 -1.96
C ASP A 108 -8.12 10.82 -3.27
N LEU A 109 -9.25 10.13 -3.14
CA LEU A 109 -10.12 9.72 -4.24
C LEU A 109 -11.25 10.75 -4.42
N ASP A 110 -11.62 11.01 -5.67
CA ASP A 110 -12.86 11.75 -5.96
C ASP A 110 -14.07 11.03 -5.35
N THR A 111 -15.16 11.77 -5.12
CA THR A 111 -16.32 11.29 -4.36
C THR A 111 -16.96 10.03 -4.95
N GLU A 112 -16.90 9.86 -6.28
CA GLU A 112 -17.48 8.71 -6.97
C GLU A 112 -16.58 7.46 -6.82
N THR A 113 -15.28 7.60 -7.04
CA THR A 113 -14.31 6.52 -6.86
C THR A 113 -14.26 6.06 -5.40
N ARG A 114 -14.38 6.99 -4.45
CA ARG A 114 -14.44 6.70 -3.01
C ARG A 114 -15.63 5.80 -2.67
N ALA A 115 -16.81 6.16 -3.15
CA ALA A 115 -18.04 5.40 -2.90
C ALA A 115 -17.97 3.98 -3.50
N ALA A 116 -17.38 3.83 -4.69
CA ALA A 116 -17.18 2.54 -5.32
C ALA A 116 -16.23 1.63 -4.51
N VAL A 117 -15.13 2.19 -4.00
CA VAL A 117 -14.15 1.46 -3.18
C VAL A 117 -14.75 1.09 -1.81
N GLU A 118 -15.47 2.00 -1.15
CA GLU A 118 -16.19 1.72 0.11
C GLU A 118 -17.23 0.60 -0.07
N LYS A 119 -18.02 0.64 -1.16
CA LYS A 119 -18.96 -0.43 -1.52
C LYS A 119 -18.24 -1.77 -1.71
N MET A 120 -17.13 -1.76 -2.45
CA MET A 120 -16.36 -2.99 -2.73
C MET A 120 -15.78 -3.59 -1.44
N MET A 121 -15.23 -2.76 -0.55
CA MET A 121 -14.72 -3.23 0.76
C MET A 121 -15.83 -3.79 1.65
N PHE A 122 -16.99 -3.13 1.69
CA PHE A 122 -18.15 -3.61 2.45
C PHE A 122 -18.62 -4.96 1.91
N ASP A 123 -18.81 -5.07 0.60
CA ASP A 123 -19.31 -6.29 -0.05
C ASP A 123 -18.34 -7.48 0.14
N GLN A 124 -17.03 -7.23 0.07
CA GLN A 124 -16.02 -8.25 0.32
C GLN A 124 -16.08 -8.76 1.77
N ARG A 125 -16.28 -7.87 2.75
CA ARG A 125 -16.41 -8.24 4.16
C ARG A 125 -17.70 -9.01 4.44
N GLN A 126 -18.83 -8.56 3.88
CA GLN A 126 -20.12 -9.25 4.02
C GLN A 126 -20.04 -10.67 3.46
N LYS A 127 -19.48 -10.86 2.26
CA LYS A 127 -19.30 -12.19 1.65
C LYS A 127 -18.48 -13.13 2.50
N GLN A 128 -17.38 -12.65 3.11
CA GLN A 128 -16.57 -13.47 4.01
C GLN A 128 -17.33 -13.89 5.28
N MET A 129 -18.25 -13.06 5.75
CA MET A 129 -19.10 -13.36 6.91
C MET A 129 -20.37 -14.14 6.54
N GLY A 130 -20.58 -14.48 5.25
CA GLY A 130 -21.81 -15.12 4.77
C GLY A 130 -23.04 -14.22 4.87
N LEU A 131 -22.84 -12.90 4.92
CA LEU A 131 -23.87 -11.88 5.06
C LEU A 131 -24.16 -11.20 3.69
N PRO A 132 -25.34 -10.58 3.51
CA PRO A 132 -25.73 -9.97 2.25
C PRO A 132 -24.89 -8.74 1.88
N THR A 133 -24.60 -8.61 0.59
CA THR A 133 -23.92 -7.47 -0.04
C THR A 133 -24.80 -6.20 -0.06
N SER A 134 -24.19 -5.05 -0.38
CA SER A 134 -24.88 -3.77 -0.52
C SER A 134 -26.07 -3.82 -1.49
N GLU A 135 -25.93 -4.54 -2.60
CA GLU A 135 -27.01 -4.71 -3.59
C GLU A 135 -28.15 -5.56 -3.04
N GLU A 136 -27.82 -6.65 -2.35
CA GLU A 136 -28.83 -7.54 -1.76
C GLU A 136 -29.60 -6.85 -0.64
N ILE A 137 -28.92 -6.05 0.20
CA ILE A 137 -29.55 -5.22 1.24
C ILE A 137 -30.51 -4.22 0.58
N THR A 138 -30.05 -3.50 -0.45
CA THR A 138 -30.86 -2.50 -1.16
C THR A 138 -32.10 -3.15 -1.78
N ASN A 139 -31.95 -4.31 -2.40
CA ASN A 139 -33.05 -5.07 -3.00
C ASN A 139 -34.04 -5.55 -1.93
N GLN A 140 -33.55 -6.06 -0.79
CA GLN A 140 -34.41 -6.48 0.32
C GLN A 140 -35.20 -5.32 0.92
N ASP A 141 -34.57 -4.16 1.11
CA ASP A 141 -35.23 -2.95 1.63
C ASP A 141 -36.29 -2.42 0.66
N MET A 142 -36.00 -2.44 -0.65
CA MET A 142 -36.96 -2.03 -1.67
C MET A 142 -38.18 -2.96 -1.69
N LEU A 143 -37.94 -4.28 -1.65
CA LEU A 143 -39.01 -5.27 -1.57
C LEU A 143 -39.84 -5.10 -0.30
N LYS A 144 -39.20 -4.86 0.86
CA LYS A 144 -39.89 -4.65 2.13
C LYS A 144 -40.78 -3.41 2.10
N LYS A 145 -40.26 -2.27 1.63
CA LYS A 145 -41.06 -1.04 1.47
C LYS A 145 -42.23 -1.24 0.52
N PHE A 146 -42.01 -1.96 -0.57
CA PHE A 146 -43.07 -2.26 -1.53
C PHE A 146 -44.17 -3.14 -0.93
N MET A 147 -43.82 -4.15 -0.13
CA MET A 147 -44.77 -5.00 0.60
C MET A 147 -45.54 -4.23 1.69
N GLU A 148 -44.89 -3.33 2.42
CA GLU A 148 -45.52 -2.47 3.42
C GLU A 148 -46.55 -1.51 2.79
N GLN A 149 -46.24 -0.99 1.61
CA GLN A 149 -47.13 -0.10 0.86
C GLN A 149 -48.25 -0.83 0.11
N ASN A 150 -48.11 -2.15 -0.10
CA ASN A 150 -49.08 -2.97 -0.83
C ASN A 150 -49.45 -4.24 -0.02
N PRO A 151 -50.27 -4.10 1.04
CA PRO A 151 -50.56 -5.18 2.00
C PRO A 151 -51.22 -6.42 1.37
N ASP A 152 -52.03 -6.24 0.33
CA ASP A 152 -52.68 -7.36 -0.38
C ASP A 152 -51.68 -8.18 -1.20
N MET A 153 -50.65 -7.53 -1.75
CA MET A 153 -49.59 -8.22 -2.47
C MET A 153 -48.65 -8.96 -1.51
N ALA A 154 -48.40 -8.42 -0.31
CA ALA A 154 -47.65 -9.09 0.75
C ALA A 154 -48.33 -10.39 1.23
N LYS A 155 -49.67 -10.39 1.36
CA LYS A 155 -50.46 -11.60 1.68
C LYS A 155 -50.36 -12.67 0.59
N ASN A 156 -50.39 -12.27 -0.69
CA ASN A 156 -50.24 -13.19 -1.81
C ASN A 156 -48.82 -13.78 -1.90
N PHE A 157 -47.79 -12.98 -1.61
CA PHE A 157 -46.39 -13.44 -1.58
C PHE A 157 -46.14 -14.46 -0.46
N ALA A 158 -46.73 -14.25 0.73
CA ALA A 158 -46.64 -15.19 1.85
C ALA A 158 -47.29 -16.54 1.53
N ASN A 159 -48.47 -16.52 0.89
CA ASN A 159 -49.16 -17.73 0.45
C ASN A 159 -48.39 -18.50 -0.63
N ALA A 160 -47.78 -17.80 -1.60
CA ALA A 160 -46.99 -18.44 -2.66
C ALA A 160 -45.71 -19.13 -2.13
N LYS A 161 -45.04 -18.54 -1.13
CA LYS A 161 -43.84 -19.12 -0.51
C LYS A 161 -44.16 -20.39 0.30
N MET A 162 -45.34 -20.48 0.90
CA MET A 162 -45.79 -21.70 1.62
C MET A 162 -46.18 -22.84 0.69
N MET A 163 -46.68 -22.56 -0.52
CA MET A 163 -47.04 -23.60 -1.51
C MET A 163 -45.83 -24.20 -2.26
N GLY A 164 -44.67 -23.54 -2.26
CA GLY A 164 -43.45 -24.01 -2.93
C GLY A 164 -42.49 -24.85 -2.08
N MET A 165 -42.85 -25.17 -0.82
CA MET A 165 -42.09 -26.07 0.07
C MET A 165 -42.81 -27.42 0.29
N GLY A 166 -43.71 -27.80 -0.62
CA GLY A 166 -44.37 -29.12 -0.65
C GLY A 166 -43.72 -30.05 -1.66
#